data_AF-A0A955SP64-F1
#
_entry.id   AF-A0A955SP64-F1
#
_cell.length_a   1.000
_cell.length_b   1.000
_cell.length_c   1.000
_cell.angle_alpha   90.00
_cell.angle_beta   90.00
_cell.angle_gamma   90.00
#
_symmetry.space_group_name_H-M   'P 1'
#
loop_
_entity.id
_entity.type
_entity.pdbx_description
1 polymer ?
#
loop_
_entity_poly.entity_id
_entity_poly.type
_entity_poly.pdbx_seq_one_letter_code
_entity_poly.pdbx_strand_id
1 'polypeptide(L)'
;MAHIHQNFPGNQGIAQLLGSACGRRALTSEEGQILEWCLTQIALEGSGPISEITRSLQTSLIAGCDWHSAVAAALLHSPRQWGSQLQSALLSFEEIRDEYRESEVAVFQFADGIIQANILQVPPLPGFVPTSAPEDPRTKRLFDLAESMDVSGETIELVKVLEDRFPHLMTRHYRVDFTGALAALFCDLGIESDKIPQLLTISALVALVFTASGSVI
;
A
#
# COMPACT_ATOMS: atom_id res chain seq x y z
N MET A 1 28.88 -15.89 -17.91
CA MET A 1 28.40 -14.51 -18.09
C MET A 1 27.04 -14.43 -17.43
N ALA A 2 26.88 -13.58 -16.41
CA ALA A 2 25.58 -13.39 -15.77
C ALA A 2 24.60 -12.85 -16.81
N HIS A 3 23.52 -13.59 -17.06
CA HIS A 3 22.38 -13.09 -17.82
C HIS A 3 21.74 -11.98 -16.98
N ILE A 4 22.20 -10.74 -17.15
CA ILE A 4 21.42 -9.58 -16.73
C ILE A 4 20.15 -9.68 -17.57
N HIS A 5 19.04 -10.05 -16.91
CA HIS A 5 17.74 -10.24 -17.53
C HIS A 5 17.47 -9.03 -18.42
N GLN A 6 17.21 -9.25 -19.71
CA GLN A 6 16.98 -8.20 -20.71
C GLN A 6 15.84 -7.24 -20.32
N ASN A 7 15.03 -7.62 -19.32
CA ASN A 7 13.92 -6.86 -18.76
C ASN A 7 14.34 -5.79 -17.73
N PHE A 8 15.62 -5.74 -17.31
CA PHE A 8 16.08 -4.84 -16.24
C PHE A 8 17.32 -4.03 -16.67
N PRO A 9 17.14 -2.90 -17.38
CA PRO A 9 18.24 -2.02 -17.74
C PRO A 9 18.96 -1.47 -16.50
N GLY A 10 20.29 -1.38 -16.55
CA GLY A 10 21.15 -1.03 -15.41
C GLY A 10 21.06 0.42 -14.89
N ASN A 11 20.00 1.17 -15.23
CA ASN A 11 19.77 2.55 -14.78
C ASN A 11 18.44 2.70 -14.01
N GLN A 12 17.84 1.60 -13.56
CA GLN A 12 16.60 1.61 -12.79
C GLN A 12 16.86 1.75 -11.29
N GLY A 13 15.98 2.48 -10.59
CA GLY A 13 15.96 2.50 -9.13
C GLY A 13 15.50 1.15 -8.54
N ILE A 14 15.81 0.90 -7.26
CA ILE A 14 15.44 -0.37 -6.61
C ILE A 14 13.92 -0.54 -6.57
N ALA A 15 13.15 0.47 -6.16
CA ALA A 15 11.70 0.38 -6.20
C ALA A 15 11.15 0.15 -7.61
N GLN A 16 11.71 0.80 -8.65
CA GLN A 16 11.30 0.57 -10.03
C GLN A 16 11.48 -0.90 -10.42
N LEU A 17 12.63 -1.49 -10.08
CA LEU A 17 12.93 -2.90 -10.31
C LEU A 17 11.93 -3.81 -9.57
N LEU A 18 11.70 -3.55 -8.28
CA LEU A 18 10.79 -4.33 -7.45
C LEU A 18 9.35 -4.25 -7.94
N GLY A 19 8.86 -3.05 -8.23
CA GLY A 19 7.52 -2.86 -8.75
C GLY A 19 7.33 -3.49 -10.12
N SER A 20 8.34 -3.42 -11.00
CA SER A 20 8.31 -4.13 -12.29
C SER A 20 8.30 -5.65 -12.15
N ALA A 21 8.92 -6.19 -11.10
CA ALA A 21 8.92 -7.63 -10.81
C ALA A 21 7.64 -8.10 -10.10
N CYS A 22 6.96 -7.19 -9.39
CA CYS A 22 5.73 -7.47 -8.65
C CYS A 22 4.45 -7.07 -9.41
N GLY A 23 4.60 -6.43 -10.58
CA GLY A 23 3.49 -5.91 -11.36
C GLY A 23 3.39 -6.55 -12.73
N ARG A 24 2.25 -6.28 -13.39
CA ARG A 24 1.93 -6.83 -14.72
C ARG A 24 2.74 -6.20 -15.87
N ARG A 25 3.48 -5.13 -15.59
CA ARG A 25 4.31 -4.39 -16.54
C ARG A 25 5.54 -3.79 -15.88
N ALA A 26 6.49 -3.38 -16.71
CA ALA A 26 7.60 -2.57 -16.25
C ALA A 26 7.11 -1.18 -15.80
N LEU A 27 7.64 -0.71 -14.67
CA LEU A 27 7.35 0.62 -14.15
C LEU A 27 8.25 1.67 -14.81
N THR A 28 7.72 2.88 -14.95
CA THR A 28 8.48 4.08 -15.34
C THR A 28 9.40 4.54 -14.22
N SER A 29 10.23 5.55 -14.49
CA SER A 29 11.10 6.16 -13.48
C SER A 29 10.27 6.85 -12.40
N GLU A 30 9.21 7.55 -12.80
CA GLU A 30 8.31 8.32 -11.94
C GLU A 30 7.51 7.37 -11.03
N GLU A 31 6.98 6.28 -11.59
CA GLU A 31 6.30 5.21 -10.86
C GLU A 31 7.23 4.53 -9.86
N GLY A 32 8.50 4.30 -10.25
CA GLY A 32 9.52 3.80 -9.35
C GLY A 32 9.81 4.76 -8.19
N GLN A 33 9.87 6.07 -8.45
CA GLN A 33 10.15 7.08 -7.43
C GLN A 33 9.01 7.22 -6.42
N ILE A 34 7.75 7.21 -6.85
CA ILE A 34 6.62 7.25 -5.92
C ILE A 34 6.53 5.94 -5.12
N LEU A 35 6.80 4.78 -5.75
CA LEU A 35 6.86 3.51 -5.04
C LEU A 35 7.99 3.51 -3.99
N GLU A 36 9.16 4.05 -4.30
CA GLU A 36 10.26 4.22 -3.34
C GLU A 36 9.83 5.07 -2.14
N TRP A 37 9.11 6.18 -2.39
CA TRP A 37 8.55 7.01 -1.34
C TRP A 37 7.57 6.21 -0.46
N CYS A 38 6.66 5.45 -1.06
CA CYS A 38 5.71 4.59 -0.34
C CYS A 38 6.42 3.57 0.55
N LEU A 39 7.36 2.81 -0.03
CA LEU A 39 8.13 1.78 0.68
C LEU A 39 8.95 2.38 1.83
N THR A 40 9.42 3.62 1.67
CA THR A 40 10.11 4.37 2.72
C THR A 40 9.15 4.80 3.84
N GLN A 41 7.96 5.33 3.51
CA GLN A 41 6.97 5.71 4.52
C GLN A 41 6.49 4.50 5.34
N ILE A 42 6.35 3.36 4.68
CA ILE A 42 6.05 2.05 5.26
C ILE A 42 7.18 1.61 6.20
N ALA A 43 8.45 1.74 5.79
CA ALA A 43 9.59 1.36 6.61
C ALA A 43 9.81 2.27 7.83
N LEU A 44 9.51 3.57 7.69
CA LEU A 44 9.67 4.56 8.76
C LEU A 44 8.47 4.63 9.70
N GLU A 45 7.40 3.88 9.43
CA GLU A 45 6.27 3.82 10.33
C GLU A 45 6.69 3.13 11.64
N GLY A 46 6.85 3.93 12.71
CA GLY A 46 7.19 3.42 14.04
C GLY A 46 6.04 2.71 14.76
N SER A 47 4.85 2.66 14.15
CA SER A 47 3.64 2.03 14.69
C SER A 47 3.25 0.77 13.93
N GLY A 48 2.34 -0.02 14.52
CA GLY A 48 1.74 -1.15 13.85
C GLY A 48 2.72 -2.28 13.52
N PRO A 49 2.63 -2.91 12.32
CA PRO A 49 3.37 -4.13 11.98
C PRO A 49 4.89 -4.02 12.11
N ILE A 50 5.48 -2.87 11.74
CA ILE A 50 6.93 -2.65 11.85
C ILE A 50 7.40 -2.69 13.31
N SER A 51 6.60 -2.18 14.24
CA SER A 51 6.92 -2.23 15.67
C SER A 51 6.96 -3.67 16.22
N GLU A 52 6.10 -4.55 15.69
CA GLU A 52 6.07 -5.96 16.06
C GLU A 52 7.28 -6.72 15.51
N ILE A 53 7.63 -6.48 14.24
CA ILE A 53 8.83 -7.02 13.60
C ILE A 53 10.07 -6.58 14.38
N THR A 54 10.17 -5.29 14.69
CA THR A 54 11.29 -4.71 15.45
C THR A 54 11.42 -5.35 16.84
N ARG A 55 10.30 -5.53 17.55
CA ARG A 55 10.29 -6.19 18.86
C ARG A 55 10.73 -7.65 18.77
N SER A 56 10.27 -8.37 17.74
CA SER A 56 10.67 -9.76 17.51
C SER A 56 12.16 -9.87 17.24
N LEU A 57 12.72 -9.00 16.38
CA LEU A 57 14.15 -8.90 16.12
C LEU A 57 14.94 -8.68 17.42
N GLN A 58 14.56 -7.67 18.20
CA GLN A 58 15.23 -7.34 19.47
C GLN A 58 15.18 -8.52 20.46
N THR A 59 14.03 -9.19 20.56
CA THR A 59 13.88 -10.37 21.43
C THR A 59 14.85 -11.48 21.03
N SER A 60 14.96 -11.77 19.74
CA SER A 60 15.88 -12.80 19.23
C SER A 60 17.35 -12.43 19.43
N LEU A 61 17.72 -11.15 19.24
CA LEU A 61 19.09 -10.68 19.49
C LEU A 61 19.46 -10.78 20.98
N ILE A 62 18.56 -10.38 21.88
CA ILE A 62 18.77 -10.51 23.33
C ILE A 62 18.90 -11.98 23.74
N ALA A 63 18.18 -12.88 23.08
CA ALA A 63 18.31 -14.32 23.28
C ALA A 63 19.63 -14.93 22.74
N GLY A 64 20.48 -14.13 22.09
CA GLY A 64 21.80 -14.53 21.59
C GLY A 64 21.81 -15.08 20.16
N CYS A 65 20.71 -14.91 19.40
CA CYS A 65 20.71 -15.22 17.97
C CYS A 65 21.63 -14.27 17.20
N ASP A 66 22.24 -14.74 16.11
CA ASP A 66 22.90 -13.84 15.16
C ASP A 66 21.87 -12.98 14.42
N TRP A 67 22.35 -11.90 13.78
CA TRP A 67 21.52 -10.94 13.07
C TRP A 67 20.59 -11.58 12.04
N HIS A 68 21.08 -12.52 11.23
CA HIS A 68 20.29 -13.12 10.15
C HIS A 68 19.20 -14.03 10.72
N SER A 69 19.52 -14.81 11.75
CA SER A 69 18.53 -15.63 12.46
C SER A 69 17.45 -14.79 13.13
N ALA A 70 17.83 -13.66 13.74
CA ALA A 70 16.89 -12.73 14.37
C ALA A 70 15.97 -12.04 13.34
N VAL A 71 16.51 -11.61 12.19
CA VAL A 71 15.72 -11.06 11.08
C VAL A 71 14.74 -12.10 10.54
N ALA A 72 15.19 -13.34 10.32
CA ALA A 72 14.32 -14.41 9.85
C ALA A 72 13.17 -14.70 10.83
N ALA A 73 13.46 -14.71 12.13
CA ALA A 73 12.46 -14.86 13.18
C ALA A 73 11.41 -13.73 13.14
N ALA A 74 11.87 -12.48 12.97
CA ALA A 74 11.00 -11.31 12.92
C ALA A 74 10.05 -11.32 11.72
N LEU A 75 10.51 -11.79 10.56
CA LEU A 75 9.71 -11.80 9.32
C LEU A 75 8.71 -12.96 9.23
N LEU A 76 8.85 -14.01 10.04
CA LEU A 76 7.96 -15.18 9.98
C LEU A 76 6.49 -14.86 10.31
N HIS A 77 6.22 -13.89 11.19
CA HIS A 77 4.88 -13.65 11.74
C HIS A 77 4.13 -12.45 11.14
N SER A 78 4.84 -11.39 10.77
CA SER A 78 4.21 -10.06 10.57
C SER A 78 3.68 -9.72 9.17
N PRO A 79 4.25 -10.20 8.03
CA PRO A 79 3.76 -9.82 6.70
C PRO A 79 2.32 -10.27 6.41
N ARG A 80 1.82 -11.29 7.13
CA ARG A 80 0.47 -11.84 6.90
C ARG A 80 -0.66 -10.92 7.33
N GLN A 81 -0.55 -10.26 8.48
CA GLN A 81 -1.64 -9.44 9.02
C GLN A 81 -1.71 -8.04 8.41
N TRP A 82 -0.56 -7.47 8.07
CA TRP A 82 -0.53 -6.18 7.36
C TRP A 82 -0.87 -6.34 5.89
N GLY A 83 -0.29 -7.35 5.26
CA GLY A 83 -0.55 -7.68 3.87
C GLY A 83 -2.03 -7.93 3.62
N SER A 84 -2.78 -8.50 4.59
CA SER A 84 -4.19 -8.83 4.39
C SER A 84 -5.11 -7.61 4.26
N GLN A 85 -4.88 -6.52 5.00
CA GLN A 85 -5.71 -5.31 4.88
C GLN A 85 -5.45 -4.58 3.57
N LEU A 86 -4.17 -4.41 3.23
CA LEU A 86 -3.77 -3.80 1.95
C LEU A 86 -4.21 -4.64 0.76
N GLN A 87 -4.09 -5.97 0.83
CA GLN A 87 -4.61 -6.88 -0.20
C GLN A 87 -6.12 -6.81 -0.33
N SER A 88 -6.84 -6.77 0.78
CA SER A 88 -8.30 -6.67 0.76
C SER A 88 -8.76 -5.37 0.10
N ALA A 89 -8.13 -4.24 0.44
CA ALA A 89 -8.40 -2.95 -0.21
C ALA A 89 -8.02 -2.97 -1.70
N LEU A 90 -6.86 -3.52 -2.06
CA LEU A 90 -6.42 -3.61 -3.44
C LEU A 90 -7.40 -4.44 -4.27
N LEU A 91 -7.75 -5.65 -3.81
CA LEU A 91 -8.70 -6.54 -4.50
C LEU A 91 -10.06 -5.87 -4.65
N SER A 92 -10.57 -5.25 -3.58
CA SER A 92 -11.84 -4.52 -3.63
C SER A 92 -11.81 -3.38 -4.64
N PHE A 93 -10.70 -2.65 -4.75
CA PHE A 93 -10.57 -1.55 -5.72
C PHE A 93 -10.34 -2.03 -7.15
N GLU A 94 -9.67 -3.16 -7.36
CA GLU A 94 -9.60 -3.80 -8.67
C GLU A 94 -10.97 -4.25 -9.14
N GLU A 95 -11.75 -4.93 -8.27
CA GLU A 95 -13.12 -5.36 -8.56
C GLU A 95 -14.01 -4.17 -8.90
N ILE A 96 -14.00 -3.12 -8.06
CA ILE A 96 -14.81 -1.91 -8.28
C ILE A 96 -14.40 -1.19 -9.59
N ARG A 97 -13.11 -1.11 -9.90
CA ARG A 97 -12.63 -0.51 -11.18
C ARG A 97 -13.09 -1.34 -12.37
N ASP A 98 -12.93 -2.64 -12.31
CA ASP A 98 -13.26 -3.53 -13.43
C ASP A 98 -14.78 -3.55 -13.66
N GLU A 99 -15.60 -3.56 -12.60
CA GLU A 99 -17.05 -3.35 -12.67
C GLU A 99 -17.41 -1.98 -13.27
N TYR A 100 -16.67 -0.92 -12.91
CA TYR A 100 -16.89 0.41 -13.48
C TYR A 100 -16.63 0.47 -14.98
N ARG A 101 -15.56 -0.19 -15.46
CA ARG A 101 -15.21 -0.26 -16.89
C ARG A 101 -16.26 -0.96 -17.74
N GLU A 102 -16.98 -1.91 -17.16
CA GLU A 102 -18.09 -2.62 -17.81
C GLU A 102 -19.43 -1.87 -17.71
N SER A 103 -19.49 -0.81 -16.90
CA SER A 103 -20.68 -0.03 -16.66
C SER A 103 -20.83 1.11 -17.67
N GLU A 104 -22.06 1.37 -18.12
CA GLU A 104 -22.42 2.55 -18.91
C GLU A 104 -22.89 3.73 -18.04
N VAL A 105 -22.83 3.58 -16.72
CA VAL A 105 -23.37 4.53 -15.75
C VAL A 105 -22.34 5.62 -15.44
N ALA A 106 -22.80 6.85 -15.19
CA ALA A 106 -21.94 7.94 -14.76
C ALA A 106 -21.23 7.60 -13.44
N VAL A 107 -19.95 7.98 -13.30
CA VAL A 107 -19.08 7.61 -12.16
C VAL A 107 -19.72 7.87 -10.78
N PHE A 108 -20.43 8.99 -10.62
CA PHE A 108 -21.09 9.32 -9.35
C PHE A 108 -22.26 8.39 -9.01
N GLN A 109 -23.05 7.99 -10.01
CA GLN A 109 -24.16 7.05 -9.83
C GLN A 109 -23.63 5.63 -9.57
N PHE A 110 -22.54 5.25 -10.22
CA PHE A 110 -21.85 4.00 -9.95
C PHE A 110 -21.31 3.96 -8.51
N ALA A 111 -20.57 4.99 -8.10
CA ALA A 111 -20.05 5.14 -6.74
C ALA A 111 -21.17 5.09 -5.68
N ASP A 112 -22.32 5.72 -5.96
CA ASP A 112 -23.48 5.64 -5.08
C ASP A 112 -23.99 4.21 -4.91
N GLY A 113 -24.06 3.45 -6.01
CA GLY A 113 -24.47 2.04 -6.01
C GLY A 113 -23.54 1.18 -5.15
N ILE A 114 -22.23 1.35 -5.29
CA ILE A 114 -21.21 0.62 -4.51
C ILE A 114 -21.35 0.91 -3.01
N ILE A 115 -21.49 2.19 -2.64
CA ILE A 115 -21.64 2.58 -1.22
C ILE A 115 -22.95 2.04 -0.65
N GLN A 116 -24.05 2.12 -1.40
CA GLN A 116 -25.36 1.61 -0.97
C GLN A 116 -25.35 0.08 -0.79
N ALA A 117 -24.69 -0.65 -1.69
CA ALA A 117 -24.53 -2.11 -1.59
C ALA A 117 -23.80 -2.53 -0.30
N ASN A 118 -22.89 -1.68 0.20
CA ASN A 118 -22.07 -1.97 1.36
C ASN A 118 -22.45 -1.16 2.62
N ILE A 119 -23.62 -0.52 2.63
CA ILE A 119 -24.00 0.45 3.69
C ILE A 119 -24.10 -0.16 5.10
N LEU A 120 -24.29 -1.49 5.19
CA LEU A 120 -24.36 -2.22 6.46
C LEU A 120 -22.98 -2.60 7.02
N GLN A 121 -21.91 -2.48 6.23
CA GLN A 121 -20.55 -2.78 6.64
C GLN A 121 -19.90 -1.58 7.34
N VAL A 122 -18.98 -1.84 8.27
CA VAL A 122 -18.26 -0.80 9.03
C VAL A 122 -16.77 -1.16 9.11
N PRO A 123 -15.90 -0.52 8.31
CA PRO A 123 -16.21 0.47 7.27
C PRO A 123 -16.97 -0.14 6.07
N PRO A 124 -17.70 0.67 5.27
CA PRO A 124 -18.41 0.20 4.08
C PRO A 124 -17.48 -0.45 3.07
N LEU A 125 -16.26 0.08 2.92
CA LEU A 125 -15.25 -0.43 2.00
C LEU A 125 -13.91 -0.58 2.74
N PRO A 126 -13.10 -1.60 2.42
CA PRO A 126 -11.73 -1.70 2.92
C PRO A 126 -10.89 -0.49 2.45
N GLY A 127 -9.92 -0.05 3.27
CA GLY A 127 -9.11 1.14 2.98
C GLY A 127 -9.81 2.48 3.30
N PHE A 128 -11.05 2.44 3.78
CA PHE A 128 -11.76 3.61 4.30
C PHE A 128 -11.88 3.55 5.82
N VAL A 129 -11.71 4.69 6.46
CA VAL A 129 -11.84 4.86 7.91
C VAL A 129 -12.81 5.98 8.26
N PRO A 130 -13.49 5.92 9.41
CA PRO A 130 -14.36 7.01 9.87
C PRO A 130 -13.59 8.33 9.95
N THR A 131 -14.22 9.45 9.57
CA THR A 131 -13.58 10.78 9.66
C THR A 131 -13.23 11.21 11.09
N SER A 132 -13.83 10.56 12.10
CA SER A 132 -13.49 10.73 13.52
C SER A 132 -12.14 10.14 13.92
N ALA A 133 -11.54 9.28 13.10
CA ALA A 133 -10.17 8.79 13.33
C ALA A 133 -9.17 9.97 13.22
N PRO A 134 -7.92 9.82 13.68
CA PRO A 134 -6.85 10.77 13.35
C PRO A 134 -6.58 10.79 11.84
N GLU A 135 -6.32 11.97 11.27
CA GLU A 135 -5.97 12.11 9.86
C GLU A 135 -4.48 11.78 9.66
N ASP A 136 -4.18 10.96 8.65
CA ASP A 136 -2.80 10.64 8.29
C ASP A 136 -2.33 11.58 7.17
N PRO A 137 -1.35 12.47 7.44
CA PRO A 137 -0.86 13.41 6.42
C PRO A 137 -0.20 12.71 5.23
N ARG A 138 0.22 11.45 5.37
CA ARG A 138 0.83 10.65 4.30
C ARG A 138 -0.17 10.35 3.18
N THR A 139 -1.46 10.17 3.51
CA THR A 139 -2.51 9.93 2.51
C THR A 139 -2.61 11.08 1.53
N LYS A 140 -2.77 12.31 2.05
CA LYS A 140 -2.84 13.51 1.22
C LYS A 140 -1.55 13.69 0.40
N ARG A 141 -0.40 13.50 1.05
CA ARG A 141 0.90 13.65 0.39
C ARG A 141 1.09 12.64 -0.75
N LEU A 142 0.63 11.40 -0.59
CA LEU A 142 0.67 10.37 -1.63
C LEU A 142 -0.13 10.82 -2.86
N PHE A 143 -1.37 11.27 -2.68
CA PHE A 143 -2.18 11.73 -3.81
C PHE A 143 -1.61 12.97 -4.49
N ASP A 144 -1.10 13.95 -3.72
CA ASP A 144 -0.44 15.14 -4.27
C ASP A 144 0.78 14.74 -5.12
N LEU A 145 1.58 13.77 -4.64
CA LEU A 145 2.74 13.25 -5.37
C LEU A 145 2.31 12.52 -6.64
N ALA A 146 1.35 11.59 -6.53
CA ALA A 146 0.84 10.82 -7.66
C ALA A 146 0.30 11.71 -8.77
N GLU A 147 -0.40 12.79 -8.40
CA GLU A 147 -0.90 13.79 -9.36
C GLU A 147 0.24 14.62 -9.97
N SER A 148 1.17 15.13 -9.15
CA SER A 148 2.30 15.93 -9.63
C SER A 148 3.27 15.18 -10.56
N MET A 149 3.31 13.86 -10.44
CA MET A 149 4.18 12.97 -11.21
C MET A 149 3.46 12.29 -12.39
N ASP A 150 2.17 12.60 -12.60
CA ASP A 150 1.33 11.97 -13.63
C ASP A 150 1.24 10.44 -13.51
N VAL A 151 1.22 9.94 -12.27
CA VAL A 151 1.09 8.51 -11.92
C VAL A 151 -0.32 8.15 -11.45
N SER A 152 -1.15 9.16 -11.12
CA SER A 152 -2.55 8.91 -10.75
C SER A 152 -3.31 8.27 -11.91
N GLY A 153 -3.93 7.13 -11.66
CA GLY A 153 -4.77 6.45 -12.64
C GLY A 153 -6.23 6.41 -12.22
N GLU A 154 -6.99 5.61 -12.97
CA GLU A 154 -8.43 5.45 -12.82
C GLU A 154 -8.82 4.95 -11.41
N THR A 155 -8.01 4.10 -10.77
CA THR A 155 -8.35 3.61 -9.43
C THR A 155 -8.24 4.73 -8.39
N ILE A 156 -7.18 5.54 -8.42
CA ILE A 156 -7.07 6.70 -7.52
C ILE A 156 -8.23 7.67 -7.73
N GLU A 157 -8.60 7.96 -8.98
CA GLU A 157 -9.74 8.83 -9.30
C GLU A 157 -11.04 8.27 -8.74
N LEU A 158 -11.31 6.97 -8.93
CA LEU A 158 -12.51 6.32 -8.45
C LEU A 158 -12.60 6.31 -6.92
N VAL A 159 -11.48 6.09 -6.23
CA VAL A 159 -11.40 6.15 -4.76
C VAL A 159 -11.68 7.55 -4.23
N LYS A 160 -11.14 8.60 -4.88
CA LYS A 160 -11.47 10.00 -4.55
C LYS A 160 -12.96 10.29 -4.75
N VAL A 161 -13.57 9.78 -5.82
CA VAL A 161 -15.02 9.91 -6.04
C VAL A 161 -15.81 9.19 -4.94
N LEU A 162 -15.47 7.95 -4.57
CA LEU A 162 -16.12 7.22 -3.48
C LEU A 162 -16.05 8.00 -2.16
N GLU A 163 -14.88 8.55 -1.84
CA GLU A 163 -14.68 9.42 -0.68
C GLU A 163 -15.64 10.62 -0.67
N ASP A 164 -15.74 11.33 -1.80
CA ASP A 164 -16.62 12.49 -1.98
C ASP A 164 -18.12 12.13 -1.92
N ARG A 165 -18.49 10.87 -2.17
CA ARG A 165 -19.90 10.42 -2.14
C ARG A 165 -20.40 10.05 -0.75
N PHE A 166 -19.54 9.62 0.19
CA PHE A 166 -19.96 9.24 1.54
C PHE A 166 -20.84 10.28 2.26
N PRO A 167 -20.52 11.60 2.23
CA PRO A 167 -21.33 12.61 2.91
C PRO A 167 -22.77 12.75 2.41
N HIS A 168 -23.05 12.29 1.19
CA HIS A 168 -24.37 12.39 0.58
C HIS A 168 -25.26 11.18 0.86
N LEU A 169 -24.68 10.05 1.25
CA LEU A 169 -25.40 8.78 1.41
C LEU A 169 -25.48 8.30 2.85
N MET A 170 -24.52 8.71 3.69
CA MET A 170 -24.41 8.23 5.06
C MET A 170 -24.23 9.38 6.05
N THR A 171 -24.87 9.25 7.21
CA THR A 171 -24.68 10.18 8.33
C THR A 171 -23.28 10.07 8.93
N ARG A 172 -22.68 8.87 8.88
CA ARG A 172 -21.28 8.64 9.23
C ARG A 172 -20.42 8.77 7.99
N HIS A 173 -19.48 9.71 8.01
CA HIS A 173 -18.57 9.95 6.91
C HIS A 173 -17.31 9.08 7.03
N TYR A 174 -16.80 8.69 5.87
CA TYR A 174 -15.58 7.92 5.75
C TYR A 174 -14.62 8.67 4.84
N ARG A 175 -13.34 8.48 5.10
CA ARG A 175 -12.23 8.98 4.29
C ARG A 175 -11.25 7.85 4.00
N VAL A 176 -10.47 7.98 2.95
CA VAL A 176 -9.45 6.98 2.63
C VAL A 176 -8.28 7.11 3.64
N ASP A 177 -7.78 5.98 4.15
CA ASP A 177 -6.58 5.97 5.00
C ASP A 177 -5.31 5.71 4.18
N PHE A 178 -4.15 5.68 4.81
CA PHE A 178 -2.89 5.47 4.09
C PHE A 178 -2.85 4.08 3.43
N THR A 179 -3.46 3.06 4.06
CA THR A 179 -3.57 1.72 3.49
C THR A 179 -4.43 1.72 2.22
N GLY A 180 -5.59 2.37 2.22
CA GLY A 180 -6.44 2.54 1.05
C GLY A 180 -5.76 3.35 -0.05
N ALA A 181 -5.03 4.40 0.31
CA ALA A 181 -4.29 5.20 -0.66
C ALA A 181 -3.17 4.41 -1.33
N LEU A 182 -2.43 3.59 -0.57
CA LEU A 182 -1.47 2.63 -1.10
C LEU A 182 -2.13 1.59 -2.01
N ALA A 183 -3.28 1.04 -1.61
CA ALA A 183 -4.03 0.08 -2.40
C ALA A 183 -4.42 0.65 -3.77
N ALA A 184 -4.94 1.87 -3.79
CA ALA A 184 -5.34 2.56 -5.01
C ALA A 184 -4.14 2.80 -5.93
N LEU A 185 -3.03 3.31 -5.39
CA LEU A 185 -1.80 3.47 -6.15
C LEU A 185 -1.29 2.15 -6.70
N PHE A 186 -1.30 1.08 -5.90
CA PHE A 186 -0.81 -0.23 -6.33
C PHE A 186 -1.68 -0.83 -7.46
N CYS A 187 -3.00 -0.56 -7.46
CA CYS A 187 -3.87 -0.91 -8.57
C CYS A 187 -3.47 -0.18 -9.87
N ASP A 188 -3.17 1.11 -9.80
CA ASP A 188 -2.78 1.94 -10.96
C ASP A 188 -1.38 1.59 -11.48
N LEU A 189 -0.46 1.24 -10.58
CA LEU A 189 0.85 0.68 -10.91
C LEU A 189 0.77 -0.75 -11.46
N GLY A 190 -0.37 -1.43 -11.31
CA GLY A 190 -0.57 -2.81 -11.75
C GLY A 190 0.21 -3.82 -10.92
N ILE A 191 0.46 -3.52 -9.64
CA ILE A 191 1.05 -4.46 -8.67
C ILE A 191 0.05 -5.57 -8.37
N GLU A 192 0.50 -6.82 -8.43
CA GLU A 192 -0.35 -7.98 -8.17
C GLU A 192 -0.55 -8.19 -6.66
N SER A 193 -1.79 -8.51 -6.28
CA SER A 193 -2.19 -8.67 -4.87
C SER A 193 -1.36 -9.71 -4.12
N ASP A 194 -1.00 -10.83 -4.77
CA ASP A 194 -0.18 -11.90 -4.20
C ASP A 194 1.28 -11.49 -3.95
N LYS A 195 1.73 -10.37 -4.54
CA LYS A 195 3.08 -9.80 -4.36
C LYS A 195 3.17 -8.78 -3.26
N ILE A 196 2.04 -8.27 -2.73
CA ILE A 196 2.02 -7.31 -1.61
C ILE A 196 2.89 -7.77 -0.43
N PRO A 197 2.81 -9.03 0.07
CA PRO A 197 3.64 -9.47 1.18
C PRO A 197 5.14 -9.33 0.91
N GLN A 198 5.56 -9.47 -0.35
CA GLN A 198 6.97 -9.42 -0.74
C GLN A 198 7.47 -7.97 -0.66
N LEU A 199 6.71 -7.01 -1.20
CA LEU A 199 7.01 -5.58 -1.10
C LEU A 199 7.08 -5.10 0.36
N LEU A 200 6.09 -5.49 1.17
CA LEU A 200 6.06 -5.13 2.59
C LEU A 200 7.22 -5.75 3.37
N THR A 201 7.64 -6.97 3.01
CA THR A 201 8.82 -7.63 3.61
C THR A 201 10.10 -6.85 3.32
N ILE A 202 10.25 -6.31 2.11
CA ILE A 202 11.42 -5.50 1.74
C ILE A 202 11.45 -4.19 2.53
N SER A 203 10.31 -3.50 2.65
CA SER A 203 10.23 -2.31 3.51
C SER A 203 10.52 -2.63 4.97
N ALA A 204 10.04 -3.77 5.48
CA ALA A 204 10.34 -4.20 6.83
C ALA A 204 11.84 -4.46 7.04
N LEU A 205 12.51 -5.08 6.07
CA LEU A 205 13.96 -5.27 6.11
C LEU A 205 14.69 -3.93 6.20
N VAL A 206 14.27 -2.93 5.40
CA VAL A 206 14.82 -1.57 5.47
C VAL A 206 14.63 -0.98 6.87
N ALA A 207 13.44 -1.11 7.45
CA ALA A 207 13.15 -0.65 8.81
C ALA A 207 14.07 -1.29 9.87
N LEU A 208 14.33 -2.60 9.74
CA LEU A 208 15.16 -3.34 10.70
C LEU A 208 16.62 -2.86 10.71
N VAL A 209 17.14 -2.41 9.57
CA VAL A 209 18.49 -1.83 9.49
C VAL A 209 18.59 -0.57 10.35
N PHE A 210 17.56 0.28 10.34
CA PHE A 210 17.53 1.50 11.14
C PHE A 210 17.41 1.20 12.65
N THR A 211 16.54 0.26 13.03
CA THR A 211 16.24 -0.03 14.44
C THR A 211 17.36 -0.77 15.18
N ALA A 212 18.20 -1.51 14.47
CA ALA A 212 19.36 -2.20 15.05
C ALA A 212 20.52 -1.27 15.42
N SER A 213 20.52 -0.05 14.89
CA SER A 213 21.60 0.92 15.05
C SER A 213 21.55 1.68 16.40
N GLY A 214 20.69 1.26 17.34
CA GLY A 214 20.51 1.92 18.65
C GLY A 214 19.95 3.34 18.57
N SER A 215 19.55 3.78 17.38
CA SER A 215 18.98 5.09 17.13
C SER A 215 17.48 4.94 17.09
N VAL A 216 16.82 5.35 18.18
CA VAL A 216 15.37 5.58 18.19
C VAL A 216 15.11 6.72 17.19
N ILE A 217 14.27 6.47 16.19
CA ILE A 217 13.68 7.54 15.38
C ILE A 217 12.57 8.19 16.21
#